data_AF-A0AA41UL69-F1
#
_entry.id   AF-A0AA41UL69-F1
#
_cell.length_a   1.000
_cell.length_b   1.000
_cell.length_c   1.000
_cell.angle_alpha   90.00
_cell.angle_beta   90.00
_cell.angle_gamma   90.00
#
_symmetry.space_group_name_H-M   'P 1'
#
loop_
_entity.id
_entity.type
_entity.pdbx_description
1 polymer ?
#
loop_
_entity_poly.entity_id
_entity_poly.type
_entity_poly.pdbx_seq_one_letter_code
_entity_poly.pdbx_strand_id
1 'polypeptide(L)'
;MKIKTVLILFIISGFLGMSVNCYALSYTEPPDLDGQYIGSIGLGVNTVSGSIFADATNLVEGSSQLDPSDYDLDDFYFVIDSGLFLNSIDLTFDTTYIDGGTIGAMGAFASYAIKDEQGVDIAYNGTVDVMNSGTIELFSDLNLGAGLYLFDNTNLNLFRNDQFSTNYTLTFQVAPTAPVPEPATMLLLGAGLIGLAGANRKRLLKGK
;
A
#
# COMPACT_ATOMS: atom_id res chain seq x y z
N MET A 1 -58.76 0.25 30.98
CA MET A 1 -57.81 0.64 29.90
C MET A 1 -56.40 0.35 30.42
N LYS A 2 -55.76 -0.73 29.96
CA LYS A 2 -54.47 -1.22 30.49
C LYS A 2 -53.33 -0.68 29.61
N ILE A 3 -52.50 0.21 30.17
CA ILE A 3 -51.31 0.74 29.51
C ILE A 3 -50.23 -0.35 29.56
N LYS A 4 -49.84 -0.85 28.38
CA LYS A 4 -48.75 -1.82 28.22
C LYS A 4 -47.42 -1.09 28.36
N THR A 5 -46.69 -1.39 29.44
CA THR A 5 -45.27 -1.04 29.62
C THR A 5 -44.45 -1.76 28.55
N VAL A 6 -44.08 -1.03 27.50
CA VAL A 6 -43.12 -1.49 26.48
C VAL A 6 -41.73 -1.27 27.08
N LEU A 7 -41.14 -2.37 27.55
CA LEU A 7 -39.77 -2.45 27.99
C LEU A 7 -38.86 -2.22 26.77
N ILE A 8 -38.30 -1.01 26.65
CA ILE A 8 -37.23 -0.71 25.69
C ILE A 8 -35.98 -1.42 26.22
N LEU A 9 -35.75 -2.62 25.71
CA LEU A 9 -34.51 -3.36 25.90
C LEU A 9 -33.44 -2.64 25.06
N PHE A 10 -32.68 -1.76 25.70
CA PHE A 10 -31.49 -1.16 25.10
C PHE A 10 -30.52 -2.29 24.74
N ILE A 11 -30.35 -2.51 23.45
CA ILE A 11 -29.33 -3.37 22.87
C ILE A 11 -27.98 -2.72 23.20
N ILE A 12 -27.41 -3.06 24.36
CA ILE A 12 -25.98 -3.03 24.58
C ILE A 12 -25.45 -4.29 23.90
N SER A 13 -25.52 -4.34 22.56
CA SER A 13 -24.70 -5.26 21.79
C SER A 13 -23.30 -4.71 21.95
N GLY A 14 -22.60 -5.24 22.95
CA GLY A 14 -21.20 -4.98 23.17
C GLY A 14 -20.48 -5.01 21.84
N PHE A 15 -19.76 -3.92 21.60
CA PHE A 15 -18.62 -3.86 20.70
C PHE A 15 -17.64 -4.93 21.21
N LEU A 16 -17.94 -6.20 20.91
CA LEU A 16 -17.04 -7.31 21.08
C LEU A 16 -15.89 -6.96 20.16
N GLY A 17 -14.80 -6.50 20.77
CA GLY A 17 -13.56 -6.20 20.10
C GLY A 17 -13.17 -7.42 19.28
N MET A 18 -13.53 -7.38 17.99
CA MET A 18 -12.87 -8.20 17.01
C MET A 18 -11.44 -7.70 17.04
N SER A 19 -10.57 -8.45 17.72
CA SER A 19 -9.15 -8.29 17.51
C SER A 19 -8.95 -8.56 16.04
N VAL A 20 -8.85 -7.50 15.24
CA VAL A 20 -8.35 -7.59 13.88
C VAL A 20 -6.95 -8.15 14.04
N ASN A 21 -6.86 -9.44 13.81
CA ASN A 21 -5.61 -10.16 13.79
C ASN A 21 -4.86 -9.61 12.59
N CYS A 22 -4.05 -8.59 12.85
CA CYS A 22 -3.27 -7.87 11.88
C CYS A 22 -2.04 -8.71 11.53
N TYR A 23 -2.27 -9.84 10.86
CA TYR A 23 -1.19 -10.67 10.34
C TYR A 23 -0.71 -10.07 9.01
N ALA A 24 0.58 -10.21 8.75
CA ALA A 24 1.12 -9.90 7.43
C ALA A 24 0.42 -10.73 6.35
N LEU A 25 -0.01 -10.05 5.28
CA LEU A 25 -0.55 -10.64 4.07
C LEU A 25 0.58 -11.29 3.27
N SER A 26 0.35 -12.52 2.81
CA SER A 26 1.13 -13.14 1.74
C SER A 26 0.14 -13.55 0.66
N TYR A 27 0.23 -12.87 -0.48
CA TYR A 27 -0.62 -13.08 -1.63
C TYR A 27 0.24 -13.56 -2.80
N THR A 28 -0.25 -14.56 -3.53
CA THR A 28 0.35 -15.04 -4.77
C THR A 28 -0.75 -14.99 -5.81
N GLU A 29 -0.45 -14.38 -6.95
CA GLU A 29 -1.40 -14.29 -8.06
C GLU A 29 -1.99 -15.67 -8.43
N PRO A 30 -3.28 -15.71 -8.77
CA PRO A 30 -3.83 -16.74 -9.65
C PRO A 30 -3.40 -16.37 -11.10
N PRO A 31 -4.08 -16.72 -12.21
CA PRO A 31 -3.45 -16.52 -13.53
C PRO A 31 -3.23 -15.06 -13.96
N ASP A 32 -3.79 -14.09 -13.23
CA ASP A 32 -3.79 -12.64 -13.54
C ASP A 32 -4.23 -11.86 -12.27
N LEU A 33 -3.66 -10.68 -12.02
CA LEU A 33 -4.02 -9.77 -10.94
C LEU A 33 -4.88 -8.58 -11.38
N ASP A 34 -5.11 -8.35 -12.68
CA ASP A 34 -5.69 -7.13 -13.23
C ASP A 34 -7.00 -6.69 -12.52
N GLY A 35 -6.90 -5.56 -11.81
CA GLY A 35 -7.97 -4.95 -11.03
C GLY A 35 -8.41 -5.74 -9.79
N GLN A 36 -7.64 -6.74 -9.34
CA GLN A 36 -8.04 -7.63 -8.26
C GLN A 36 -7.89 -6.96 -6.87
N TYR A 37 -8.84 -7.23 -5.96
CA TYR A 37 -8.70 -6.89 -4.54
C TYR A 37 -7.99 -8.00 -3.77
N ILE A 38 -6.78 -7.73 -3.27
CA ILE A 38 -5.94 -8.72 -2.57
C ILE A 38 -6.15 -8.76 -1.05
N GLY A 39 -6.87 -7.79 -0.49
CA GLY A 39 -7.17 -7.69 0.94
C GLY A 39 -6.44 -6.57 1.68
N SER A 40 -6.49 -6.63 3.01
CA SER A 40 -5.76 -5.70 3.88
C SER A 40 -4.32 -6.13 4.06
N ILE A 41 -3.36 -5.21 3.90
CA ILE A 41 -1.98 -5.39 4.33
C ILE A 41 -1.86 -5.08 5.83
N GLY A 42 -1.34 -6.05 6.58
CA GLY A 42 -1.23 -6.00 8.03
C GLY A 42 0.13 -5.48 8.51
N LEU A 43 0.33 -5.49 9.83
CA LEU A 43 1.55 -5.04 10.47
C LEU A 43 2.74 -5.92 10.06
N GLY A 44 3.86 -5.29 9.74
CA GLY A 44 5.11 -5.97 9.37
C GLY A 44 5.30 -6.08 7.86
N VAL A 45 5.92 -7.19 7.44
CA VAL A 45 6.34 -7.43 6.06
C VAL A 45 5.25 -8.20 5.32
N ASN A 46 4.58 -7.56 4.36
CA ASN A 46 3.57 -8.20 3.51
C ASN A 46 4.18 -8.47 2.13
N THR A 47 3.73 -9.52 1.44
CA THR A 47 4.25 -9.88 0.12
C THR A 47 3.14 -10.11 -0.89
N VAL A 48 3.32 -9.63 -2.11
CA VAL A 48 2.50 -9.95 -3.29
C VAL A 48 3.44 -10.46 -4.36
N SER A 49 3.25 -11.71 -4.79
CA SER A 49 4.09 -12.34 -5.80
C SER A 49 3.30 -12.64 -7.06
N GLY A 50 3.94 -12.44 -8.20
CA GLY A 50 3.31 -12.61 -9.49
C GLY A 50 4.26 -12.68 -10.68
N SER A 51 3.73 -12.50 -11.89
CA SER A 51 4.48 -12.53 -13.13
C SER A 51 3.87 -11.62 -14.19
N ILE A 52 4.71 -10.77 -14.78
CA ILE A 52 4.31 -9.94 -15.93
C ILE A 52 5.08 -10.37 -17.17
N PHE A 53 4.50 -10.14 -18.35
CA PHE A 53 5.16 -10.41 -19.62
C PHE A 53 4.82 -9.36 -20.67
N ALA A 54 5.68 -9.27 -21.69
CA ALA A 54 5.31 -8.64 -22.94
C ALA A 54 6.01 -9.28 -24.14
N ASP A 55 5.29 -9.29 -25.26
CA ASP A 55 5.69 -9.85 -26.53
C ASP A 55 5.55 -8.79 -27.65
N ALA A 56 6.66 -8.15 -28.00
CA ALA A 56 6.69 -7.17 -29.07
C ALA A 56 6.90 -7.77 -30.47
N THR A 57 6.77 -9.09 -30.65
CA THR A 57 6.97 -9.75 -31.96
C THR A 57 5.84 -9.51 -32.94
N ASN A 58 4.63 -9.24 -32.44
CA ASN A 58 3.45 -8.94 -33.25
C ASN A 58 3.30 -7.46 -33.60
N LEU A 59 4.25 -6.60 -33.19
CA LEU A 59 4.17 -5.16 -33.48
C LEU A 59 4.22 -4.87 -34.98
N VAL A 60 3.08 -4.40 -35.51
CA VAL A 60 2.95 -3.94 -36.89
C VAL A 60 3.92 -2.79 -37.17
N GLU A 61 4.49 -2.78 -38.39
CA GLU A 61 5.42 -1.72 -38.79
C GLU A 61 4.79 -0.32 -38.71
N GLY A 62 5.33 0.50 -37.80
CA GLY A 62 4.87 1.86 -37.55
C GLY A 62 3.93 1.99 -36.34
N SER A 63 3.56 0.88 -35.69
CA SER A 63 2.90 0.90 -34.38
C SER A 63 3.91 1.18 -33.26
N SER A 64 3.49 1.96 -32.27
CA SER A 64 4.19 2.17 -31.00
C SER A 64 3.45 1.55 -29.81
N GLN A 65 2.35 0.83 -30.06
CA GLN A 65 1.53 0.22 -29.02
C GLN A 65 1.46 -1.29 -29.23
N LEU A 66 1.69 -2.03 -28.15
CA LEU A 66 1.43 -3.48 -28.06
C LEU A 66 -0.08 -3.74 -28.06
N ASP A 67 -0.51 -4.89 -28.58
CA ASP A 67 -1.88 -5.36 -28.36
C ASP A 67 -2.03 -5.73 -26.87
N PRO A 68 -3.15 -5.40 -26.21
CA PRO A 68 -3.41 -5.87 -24.85
C PRO A 68 -3.32 -7.39 -24.65
N SER A 69 -3.40 -8.22 -25.70
CA SER A 69 -3.13 -9.66 -25.58
C SER A 69 -1.66 -10.02 -25.55
N ASP A 70 -0.79 -9.11 -25.97
CA ASP A 70 0.66 -9.29 -26.07
C ASP A 70 1.39 -8.79 -24.81
N TYR A 71 0.68 -8.31 -23.79
CA TYR A 71 1.28 -7.94 -22.52
C TYR A 71 0.35 -8.22 -21.35
N ASP A 72 0.94 -8.30 -20.17
CA ASP A 72 0.27 -8.42 -18.89
C ASP A 72 0.89 -7.40 -17.93
N LEU A 73 0.03 -6.57 -17.33
CA LEU A 73 0.42 -5.51 -16.43
C LEU A 73 -0.41 -5.61 -15.15
N ASP A 74 -0.01 -6.51 -14.27
CA ASP A 74 -0.63 -6.64 -12.95
C ASP A 74 -0.87 -5.29 -12.26
N ASP A 75 -2.14 -4.95 -12.09
CA ASP A 75 -2.63 -3.86 -11.24
C ASP A 75 -3.59 -4.41 -10.18
N PHE A 76 -3.47 -3.96 -8.93
CA PHE A 76 -4.31 -4.53 -7.85
C PHE A 76 -4.60 -3.56 -6.70
N TYR A 77 -5.75 -3.79 -6.07
CA TYR A 77 -6.24 -3.03 -4.94
C TYR A 77 -5.85 -3.66 -3.61
N PHE A 78 -5.37 -2.84 -2.68
CA PHE A 78 -5.06 -3.24 -1.31
C PHE A 78 -5.59 -2.21 -0.30
N VAL A 79 -5.81 -2.66 0.94
CA VAL A 79 -6.26 -1.79 2.05
C VAL A 79 -5.18 -1.69 3.11
N ILE A 80 -4.97 -0.47 3.61
CA ILE A 80 -4.21 -0.23 4.84
C ILE A 80 -5.23 -0.05 5.97
N ASP A 81 -5.15 -0.90 7.00
CA ASP A 81 -6.06 -0.83 8.14
C ASP A 81 -5.78 0.42 9.02
N SER A 82 -6.81 0.85 9.77
CA SER A 82 -6.70 1.96 10.72
C SER A 82 -5.59 1.75 11.74
N GLY A 83 -4.78 2.79 11.95
CA GLY A 83 -3.66 2.76 12.91
C GLY A 83 -2.37 2.17 12.34
N LEU A 84 -2.34 1.90 11.03
CA LEU A 84 -1.15 1.52 10.29
C LEU A 84 -0.79 2.57 9.24
N PHE A 85 0.45 2.52 8.78
CA PHE A 85 0.91 3.24 7.61
C PHE A 85 1.94 2.41 6.83
N LEU A 86 1.97 2.59 5.51
CA LEU A 86 2.92 1.95 4.61
C LEU A 86 4.14 2.84 4.43
N ASN A 87 5.33 2.28 4.68
CA ASN A 87 6.62 3.00 4.70
C ASN A 87 7.38 2.86 3.39
N SER A 88 7.40 1.66 2.83
CA SER A 88 8.13 1.38 1.60
C SER A 88 7.54 0.17 0.89
N ILE A 89 7.85 0.10 -0.40
CA ILE A 89 7.60 -1.08 -1.22
C ILE A 89 8.91 -1.41 -1.93
N ASP A 90 9.38 -2.65 -1.78
CA ASP A 90 10.51 -3.18 -2.54
C ASP A 90 9.99 -4.10 -3.64
N LEU A 91 10.61 -4.06 -4.82
CA LEU A 91 10.33 -4.98 -5.92
C LEU A 91 11.53 -5.91 -6.09
N THR A 92 11.31 -7.21 -5.85
CA THR A 92 12.28 -8.25 -6.22
C THR A 92 11.77 -8.97 -7.46
N PHE A 93 12.61 -9.17 -8.46
CA PHE A 93 12.18 -9.74 -9.73
C PHE A 93 13.27 -10.59 -10.38
N ASP A 94 12.83 -11.57 -11.17
CA ASP A 94 13.68 -12.46 -11.95
C ASP A 94 13.17 -12.57 -13.39
N THR A 95 13.98 -12.07 -14.32
CA THR A 95 13.55 -11.77 -15.69
C THR A 95 14.23 -12.69 -16.69
N THR A 96 13.43 -13.24 -17.58
CA THR A 96 13.88 -13.82 -18.85
C THR A 96 13.59 -12.82 -19.97
N TYR A 97 14.64 -12.35 -20.63
CA TYR A 97 14.56 -11.45 -21.78
C TYR A 97 15.04 -12.16 -23.04
N ILE A 98 14.30 -11.99 -24.14
CA ILE A 98 14.61 -12.53 -25.46
C ILE A 98 14.78 -11.34 -26.41
N ASP A 99 16.00 -11.10 -26.85
CA ASP A 99 16.32 -10.14 -27.90
C ASP A 99 15.98 -10.76 -29.27
N GLY A 100 14.89 -10.28 -29.88
CA GLY A 100 14.50 -10.65 -31.24
C GLY A 100 14.82 -9.56 -32.26
N GLY A 101 15.38 -8.44 -31.82
CA GLY A 101 15.77 -7.32 -32.65
C GLY A 101 17.10 -7.52 -33.38
N THR A 102 17.29 -6.81 -34.49
CA THR A 102 18.61 -6.67 -35.16
C THR A 102 19.34 -5.40 -34.73
N ILE A 103 18.62 -4.49 -34.05
CA ILE A 103 19.13 -3.21 -33.53
C ILE A 103 19.25 -3.45 -32.03
N GLY A 104 20.49 -3.56 -31.53
CA GLY A 104 20.80 -4.11 -30.21
C GLY A 104 19.87 -3.64 -29.09
N ALA A 105 19.38 -4.61 -28.31
CA ALA A 105 18.55 -4.45 -27.12
C ALA A 105 18.86 -3.17 -26.35
N MET A 106 17.89 -2.24 -26.24
CA MET A 106 18.06 -1.04 -25.42
C MET A 106 17.25 -1.06 -24.10
N GLY A 107 16.50 -2.12 -23.80
CA GLY A 107 15.79 -2.23 -22.51
C GLY A 107 14.37 -2.77 -22.56
N ALA A 108 13.99 -3.45 -21.47
CA ALA A 108 12.60 -3.60 -21.06
C ALA A 108 12.40 -2.73 -19.82
N PHE A 109 11.40 -1.86 -19.84
CA PHE A 109 11.20 -0.89 -18.78
C PHE A 109 9.74 -0.83 -18.30
N ALA A 110 9.53 -0.84 -16.98
CA ALA A 110 8.22 -0.71 -16.35
C ALA A 110 8.13 0.57 -15.49
N SER A 111 6.93 1.10 -15.31
CA SER A 111 6.67 2.26 -14.45
C SER A 111 5.55 1.98 -13.48
N TYR A 112 5.71 2.40 -12.22
CA TYR A 112 4.81 2.02 -11.15
C TYR A 112 4.25 3.24 -10.43
N ALA A 113 2.97 3.18 -10.07
CA ALA A 113 2.30 4.19 -9.29
C ALA A 113 1.49 3.58 -8.14
N ILE A 114 1.20 4.42 -7.15
CA ILE A 114 0.18 4.15 -6.15
C ILE A 114 -0.89 5.22 -6.30
N LYS A 115 -2.13 4.77 -6.49
CA LYS A 115 -3.30 5.63 -6.64
C LYS A 115 -4.23 5.51 -5.43
N ASP A 116 -4.97 6.58 -5.13
CA ASP A 116 -6.08 6.53 -4.16
C ASP A 116 -7.35 5.90 -4.74
N GLU A 117 -8.39 5.82 -3.91
CA GLU A 117 -9.72 5.33 -4.30
C GLU A 117 -10.39 6.17 -5.39
N GLN A 118 -9.92 7.40 -5.64
CA GLN A 118 -10.38 8.25 -6.75
C GLN A 118 -9.54 8.07 -8.03
N GLY A 119 -8.50 7.23 -7.99
CA GLY A 119 -7.59 6.97 -9.10
C GLY A 119 -6.54 8.06 -9.30
N VAL A 120 -6.30 8.93 -8.31
CA VAL A 120 -5.28 9.98 -8.36
C VAL A 120 -3.94 9.41 -7.90
N ASP A 121 -2.88 9.66 -8.66
CA ASP A 121 -1.52 9.27 -8.30
C ASP A 121 -1.07 9.97 -7.01
N ILE A 122 -0.80 9.21 -5.95
CA ILE A 122 -0.21 9.70 -4.69
C ILE A 122 1.30 9.49 -4.66
N ALA A 123 1.78 8.40 -5.26
CA ALA A 123 3.20 8.12 -5.42
C ALA A 123 3.47 7.61 -6.82
N TYR A 124 4.60 8.03 -7.40
CA TYR A 124 5.02 7.62 -8.73
C TYR A 124 6.51 7.30 -8.71
N ASN A 125 6.87 6.10 -9.15
CA ASN A 125 8.23 5.76 -9.51
C ASN A 125 8.30 5.69 -11.03
N GLY A 126 9.28 6.39 -11.59
CA GLY A 126 9.49 6.53 -13.03
C GLY A 126 9.79 5.20 -13.70
N THR A 127 10.96 5.09 -14.32
CA THR A 127 11.27 3.96 -15.19
C THR A 127 12.21 2.99 -14.50
N VAL A 128 11.73 1.76 -14.27
CA VAL A 128 12.50 0.63 -13.76
C VAL A 128 12.99 -0.20 -14.93
N ASP A 129 14.30 -0.40 -15.04
CA ASP A 129 14.88 -1.39 -15.96
C ASP A 129 14.63 -2.80 -15.40
N VAL A 130 13.75 -3.54 -16.06
CA VAL A 130 13.37 -4.91 -15.67
C VAL A 130 14.21 -5.96 -16.38
N MET A 131 15.31 -5.62 -17.08
CA MET A 131 16.15 -6.64 -17.72
C MET A 131 17.07 -7.37 -16.76
N ASN A 132 17.41 -6.75 -15.63
CA ASN A 132 18.40 -7.27 -14.70
C ASN A 132 17.73 -7.76 -13.43
N SER A 133 17.62 -9.08 -13.27
CA SER A 133 17.08 -9.69 -12.05
C SER A 133 17.74 -9.10 -10.81
N GLY A 134 16.94 -8.80 -9.79
CA GLY A 134 17.43 -8.16 -8.58
C GLY A 134 16.33 -7.65 -7.67
N THR A 135 16.75 -6.87 -6.68
CA THR A 135 15.84 -6.16 -5.76
C THR A 135 16.09 -4.67 -5.89
N ILE A 136 15.02 -3.91 -6.03
CA ILE A 136 15.04 -2.44 -6.01
C ILE A 136 14.07 -1.93 -4.95
N GLU A 137 14.41 -0.78 -4.36
CA GLU A 137 13.48 -0.01 -3.55
C GLU A 137 12.56 0.77 -4.51
N LEU A 138 11.31 0.34 -4.63
CA LEU A 138 10.38 0.91 -5.59
C LEU A 138 9.75 2.19 -5.03
N PHE A 139 9.43 2.23 -3.75
CA PHE A 139 8.97 3.43 -3.09
C PHE A 139 9.62 3.52 -1.71
N SER A 140 10.29 4.63 -1.43
CA SER A 140 10.91 4.93 -0.14
C SER A 140 10.15 6.06 0.57
N ASP A 141 10.26 6.09 1.91
CA ASP A 141 9.68 7.14 2.76
C ASP A 141 8.18 7.42 2.50
N LEU A 142 7.42 6.39 2.13
CA LEU A 142 5.97 6.48 2.05
C LEU A 142 5.39 6.77 3.44
N ASN A 143 4.33 7.58 3.46
CA ASN A 143 3.54 7.85 4.65
C ASN A 143 2.06 7.71 4.32
N LEU A 144 1.71 6.58 3.71
CA LEU A 144 0.34 6.28 3.32
C LEU A 144 -0.39 5.69 4.52
N GLY A 145 -1.32 6.44 5.08
CA GLY A 145 -2.16 6.00 6.18
C GLY A 145 -3.26 5.05 5.74
N ALA A 146 -4.19 4.78 6.64
CA ALA A 146 -5.34 3.91 6.37
C ALA A 146 -6.16 4.38 5.15
N GLY A 147 -6.55 3.44 4.30
CA GLY A 147 -7.26 3.73 3.05
C GLY A 147 -7.26 2.55 2.09
N LEU A 148 -8.03 2.69 1.01
CA LEU A 148 -8.00 1.82 -0.16
C LEU A 148 -7.06 2.45 -1.20
N TYR A 149 -6.14 1.64 -1.73
CA TYR A 149 -5.16 2.07 -2.72
C TYR A 149 -5.11 1.08 -3.87
N LEU A 150 -4.66 1.57 -5.02
CA LEU A 150 -4.35 0.78 -6.20
C LEU A 150 -2.83 0.83 -6.44
N PHE A 151 -2.20 -0.34 -6.50
CA PHE A 151 -0.86 -0.48 -7.07
C PHE A 151 -1.01 -0.65 -8.58
N ASP A 152 -0.36 0.20 -9.36
CA ASP A 152 -0.56 0.28 -10.80
C ASP A 152 0.77 0.21 -11.55
N ASN A 153 0.89 -0.72 -12.50
CA ASN A 153 1.94 -0.73 -13.50
C ASN A 153 1.55 0.15 -14.71
N THR A 154 1.76 1.45 -14.55
CA THR A 154 1.28 2.49 -15.47
C THR A 154 1.81 2.43 -16.90
N ASN A 155 2.97 1.82 -17.14
CA ASN A 155 3.60 1.82 -18.44
C ASN A 155 4.61 0.69 -18.57
N LEU A 156 4.61 0.07 -19.74
CA LEU A 156 5.65 -0.85 -20.18
C LEU A 156 6.21 -0.44 -21.53
N ASN A 157 7.54 -0.28 -21.58
CA ASN A 157 8.26 0.00 -22.82
C ASN A 157 9.15 -1.18 -23.17
N LEU A 158 8.98 -1.69 -24.38
CA LEU A 158 9.75 -2.78 -24.97
C LEU A 158 10.11 -2.42 -26.41
N PHE A 159 11.28 -2.86 -26.89
CA PHE A 159 11.65 -2.67 -28.29
C PHE A 159 10.96 -3.68 -29.20
N ARG A 160 10.86 -3.31 -30.48
CA ARG A 160 10.22 -4.17 -31.48
C ARG A 160 10.95 -5.51 -31.59
N ASN A 161 10.16 -6.58 -31.68
CA ASN A 161 10.57 -7.97 -31.77
C ASN A 161 11.17 -8.56 -30.49
N ASP A 162 11.27 -7.78 -29.42
CA ASP A 162 11.74 -8.31 -28.15
C ASP A 162 10.60 -8.95 -27.37
N GLN A 163 10.97 -9.79 -26.42
CA GLN A 163 10.04 -10.36 -25.47
C GLN A 163 10.68 -10.36 -24.09
N PHE A 164 9.86 -10.20 -23.05
CA PHE A 164 10.30 -10.54 -21.72
C PHE A 164 9.17 -11.18 -20.91
N SER A 165 9.58 -11.94 -19.92
CA SER A 165 8.73 -12.44 -18.85
C SER A 165 9.50 -12.30 -17.56
N THR A 166 8.88 -11.76 -16.52
CA THR A 166 9.51 -11.60 -15.21
C THR A 166 8.57 -12.08 -14.12
N ASN A 167 9.09 -12.93 -13.25
CA ASN A 167 8.45 -13.20 -11.98
C ASN A 167 8.84 -12.09 -11.02
N TYR A 168 7.94 -11.68 -10.13
CA TYR A 168 8.23 -10.67 -9.12
C TYR A 168 7.65 -11.01 -7.75
N THR A 169 8.14 -10.26 -6.77
CA THR A 169 7.62 -10.20 -5.41
C THR A 169 7.74 -8.77 -4.92
N LEU A 170 6.58 -8.13 -4.73
CA LEU A 170 6.44 -6.85 -4.06
C LEU A 170 6.43 -7.09 -2.55
N THR A 171 7.26 -6.34 -1.83
CA THR A 171 7.38 -6.43 -0.37
C THR A 171 6.96 -5.10 0.25
N PHE A 172 5.86 -5.10 1.00
CA PHE A 172 5.29 -3.92 1.64
C PHE A 172 5.71 -3.85 3.11
N GLN A 173 6.35 -2.75 3.50
CA GLN A 173 6.77 -2.51 4.88
C GLN A 173 5.73 -1.66 5.61
N VAL A 174 4.91 -2.30 6.45
CA VAL A 174 3.83 -1.64 7.18
C VAL A 174 4.19 -1.47 8.66
N ALA A 175 4.05 -0.25 9.16
CA ALA A 175 4.35 0.11 10.53
C ALA A 175 3.09 0.62 11.26
N PRO A 176 3.04 0.52 12.61
CA PRO A 176 1.93 1.08 13.37
C PRO A 176 2.12 2.58 13.49
N THR A 177 1.07 3.37 13.28
CA THR A 177 1.10 4.81 13.52
C THR A 177 1.54 5.04 14.96
N ALA A 178 2.58 5.86 15.16
CA ALA A 178 3.03 6.19 16.50
C ALA A 178 1.83 6.75 17.30
N PRO A 179 1.58 6.28 18.54
CA PRO A 179 0.49 6.81 19.35
C PRO A 179 0.70 8.32 19.53
N VAL A 180 -0.10 9.13 18.83
CA VAL A 180 -0.10 10.57 19.06
C VAL A 180 -0.73 10.79 20.44
N PRO A 181 -0.04 11.42 21.40
CA PRO A 181 -0.62 11.69 22.71
C PRO A 181 -1.94 12.41 22.53
N GLU A 182 -3.02 11.79 22.97
CA GLU A 182 -4.35 12.33 22.77
C GLU A 182 -4.44 13.76 23.31
N PRO A 183 -5.19 14.68 22.66
CA PRO A 183 -5.34 16.06 23.13
C PRO A 183 -5.77 16.14 24.60
N ALA A 184 -6.57 15.17 25.05
CA ALA A 184 -7.00 15.05 26.44
C ALA A 184 -5.85 14.73 27.40
N THR A 185 -4.89 13.90 27.00
CA THR A 185 -3.71 13.57 27.82
C THR A 185 -2.78 14.78 27.93
N MET A 186 -2.59 15.51 26.83
CA MET A 186 -1.83 16.76 26.85
C MET A 186 -2.50 17.83 27.72
N LEU A 187 -3.83 17.94 27.63
CA LEU A 187 -4.61 18.86 28.45
C LEU A 187 -4.60 18.46 29.93
N LEU A 188 -4.76 17.17 30.25
CA LEU A 188 -4.72 16.65 31.61
C LEU A 188 -3.34 16.85 32.24
N LEU A 189 -2.28 16.59 31.48
CA LEU A 189 -0.90 16.87 31.91
C LEU A 189 -0.73 18.37 32.18
N GLY A 190 -1.17 19.23 31.25
CA GLY A 190 -1.11 20.69 31.42
C GLY A 190 -1.92 21.19 32.63
N ALA A 191 -3.16 20.72 32.79
CA ALA A 191 -4.04 21.05 33.91
C ALA A 191 -3.47 20.54 35.24
N GLY A 192 -2.87 19.34 35.25
CA GLY A 192 -2.18 18.77 36.40
C GLY A 192 -1.03 19.65 36.88
N LEU A 193 -0.19 20.12 35.94
CA LEU A 193 0.92 21.04 36.25
C LEU A 193 0.44 22.39 36.77
N ILE A 194 -0.61 22.97 36.17
CA ILE A 194 -1.23 24.21 36.65
C ILE A 194 -1.81 24.00 38.06
N GLY A 195 -2.44 22.86 38.32
CA GLY A 195 -2.98 22.50 39.63
C GLY A 195 -1.89 22.42 40.70
N LEU A 196 -0.77 21.73 40.42
CA LEU A 196 0.39 21.65 41.32
C LEU A 196 1.01 23.02 41.59
N ALA A 197 1.20 23.84 40.57
CA ALA A 197 1.72 25.21 40.72
C ALA A 197 0.78 26.07 41.59
N GLY A 198 -0.53 25.95 41.38
CA GLY A 198 -1.55 26.63 42.18
C GLY A 198 -1.55 26.19 43.65
N ALA A 199 -1.41 24.89 43.90
CA ALA A 199 -1.35 24.35 45.26
C ALA A 199 -0.10 24.82 46.03
N ASN A 200 1.05 24.89 45.37
CA ASN A 200 2.28 25.43 45.98
C ASN A 200 2.16 26.90 46.35
N ARG A 201 1.51 27.74 45.52
CA ARG A 201 1.26 29.16 45.86
C ARG A 201 0.38 29.30 47.11
N LYS A 202 -0.66 28.47 47.25
CA LYS A 202 -1.54 28.51 48.44
C LYS A 202 -0.79 28.17 49.73
N ARG A 203 0.20 27.28 49.70
CA ARG A 203 1.01 26.94 50.88
C ARG A 203 1.91 28.09 51.33
N LEU A 204 2.53 28.80 50.39
CA LEU A 204 3.40 29.94 50.69
C LEU A 204 2.63 31.11 51.34
N LEU A 205 1.37 31.31 50.97
CA LEU A 205 0.53 32.38 51.52
C LEU A 205 0.01 32.10 52.94
N LYS A 206 -0.02 30.83 53.40
CA LYS A 206 -0.47 30.46 54.76
C LYS A 206 0.65 30.43 55.80
N GLY A 207 1.92 30.51 55.36
CA GLY A 207 3.09 30.52 56.25
C GLY A 207 3.52 31.92 56.70
N LYS A 208 2.77 32.97 56.34
CA LYS A 208 2.85 34.32 56.91
C LYS A 208 1.61 34.56 57.75
#